data_AF-A0AAC9RLI6-F1
#
_entry.id   AF-A0AAC9RLI6-F1
#
_cell.length_a   1.000
_cell.length_b   1.000
_cell.length_c   1.000
_cell.angle_alpha   90.00
_cell.angle_beta   90.00
_cell.angle_gamma   90.00
#
_symmetry.space_group_name_H-M   'P 1'
#
loop_
_entity.id
_entity.type
_entity.pdbx_description
1 polymer ?
#
loop_
_entity_poly.entity_id
_entity_poly.type
_entity_poly.pdbx_seq_one_letter_code
_entity_poly.pdbx_strand_id
1 'polypeptide(L)'
;MLYIIIPIIGFSNGIVVGSGIVALLTLLDIVPRLGQLTKTYKFTPIYENAIIGGATIAAFLSLINKGINIGTILVILIGFTMGIFIGLLASALAEVMNVIPVVVRRFKIEEYVLYIVYSLILGKTIGSFIHWLVLH
;
A
#
# COMPACT_ATOMS: atom_id res chain seq x y z
N MET A 1 -8.16 23.21 -24.34
CA MET A 1 -6.96 22.78 -23.58
C MET A 1 -7.31 21.98 -22.33
N LEU A 2 -8.21 22.48 -21.46
CA LEU A 2 -8.64 21.81 -20.22
C LEU A 2 -9.18 20.38 -20.40
N TYR A 3 -9.98 20.10 -21.45
CA TYR A 3 -10.53 18.76 -21.72
C TYR A 3 -9.49 17.66 -22.00
N ILE A 4 -8.28 18.04 -22.42
CA ILE A 4 -7.17 17.09 -22.66
C ILE A 4 -6.32 16.95 -21.39
N ILE A 5 -6.20 18.01 -20.60
CA ILE A 5 -5.37 18.04 -19.39
C ILE A 5 -5.99 17.19 -18.27
N ILE A 6 -7.31 17.26 -18.07
CA ILE A 6 -8.02 16.52 -17.02
C ILE A 6 -7.81 14.99 -17.12
N PRO A 7 -7.99 14.33 -18.28
CA PRO A 7 -7.76 12.89 -18.39
C PRO A 7 -6.28 12.53 -18.20
N ILE A 8 -5.33 13.38 -18.60
CA ILE A 8 -3.90 13.15 -18.37
C ILE A 8 -3.57 13.20 -16.87
N ILE A 9 -4.08 14.19 -16.15
CA ILE A 9 -3.91 14.30 -14.69
C ILE A 9 -4.58 13.12 -13.99
N GLY A 10 -5.81 12.76 -14.39
CA GLY A 10 -6.52 11.60 -13.84
C GLY A 10 -5.76 10.29 -14.04
N PHE A 11 -5.22 10.07 -15.24
CA PHE A 11 -4.42 8.89 -15.55
C PHE A 11 -3.10 8.85 -14.77
N SER A 12 -2.42 9.99 -14.65
CA SER A 12 -1.20 10.12 -13.85
C SER A 12 -1.45 9.76 -12.37
N ASN A 13 -2.52 10.29 -11.77
CA ASN A 13 -2.91 9.93 -10.41
C ASN A 13 -3.22 8.43 -10.26
N GLY A 14 -3.92 7.84 -11.24
CA GLY A 14 -4.18 6.41 -11.26
C GLY A 14 -2.91 5.56 -11.27
N ILE A 15 -1.91 5.93 -12.08
CA ILE A 15 -0.60 5.25 -12.11
C ILE A 15 0.11 5.40 -10.75
N VAL A 16 0.14 6.59 -10.18
CA VAL A 16 0.82 6.84 -8.89
C VAL A 16 0.18 6.00 -7.78
N VAL A 17 -1.14 5.99 -7.66
CA VAL A 17 -1.85 5.21 -6.63
C VAL A 17 -1.67 3.71 -6.86
N GLY A 18 -1.83 3.23 -8.09
CA GLY A 18 -1.64 1.82 -8.43
C GLY A 18 -0.22 1.34 -8.15
N SER A 19 0.79 2.14 -8.54
CA SER A 19 2.19 1.84 -8.26
C SER A 19 2.49 1.80 -6.75
N GLY A 20 1.86 2.67 -5.96
CA GLY A 20 2.01 2.66 -4.50
C GLY A 20 1.47 1.39 -3.86
N ILE A 21 0.30 0.91 -4.31
CA ILE A 21 -0.28 -0.35 -3.82
C ILE A 21 0.62 -1.52 -4.20
N VAL A 22 1.04 -1.63 -5.47
CA VAL A 22 1.91 -2.72 -5.93
C VAL A 22 3.27 -2.70 -5.23
N ALA A 23 3.87 -1.52 -5.02
CA ALA A 23 5.11 -1.38 -4.29
C ALA A 23 4.97 -1.85 -2.83
N LEU A 24 3.88 -1.47 -2.15
CA LEU A 24 3.62 -1.93 -0.78
C LEU A 24 3.48 -3.46 -0.71
N LEU A 25 2.69 -4.04 -1.62
CA LEU A 25 2.42 -5.49 -1.63
C LEU A 25 3.67 -6.33 -1.92
N THR A 26 4.55 -5.83 -2.79
CA THR A 26 5.82 -6.50 -3.15
C THR A 26 6.88 -6.29 -2.08
N LEU A 27 7.05 -5.08 -1.54
CA LEU A 27 8.03 -4.80 -0.47
C LEU A 27 7.75 -5.58 0.82
N LEU A 28 6.48 -5.81 1.14
CA LEU A 28 6.07 -6.58 2.32
C LEU A 28 5.91 -8.08 2.03
N ASP A 29 6.23 -8.54 0.83
CA ASP A 29 6.12 -9.95 0.41
C ASP A 29 4.74 -10.56 0.70
N ILE A 30 3.67 -9.78 0.53
CA ILE A 30 2.31 -10.19 0.92
C ILE A 30 1.81 -11.34 0.05
N VAL A 31 2.03 -11.25 -1.27
CA VAL A 31 1.62 -12.28 -2.23
C VAL A 31 2.31 -13.62 -1.95
N PRO A 32 3.64 -13.71 -1.82
CA PRO A 32 4.29 -14.97 -1.48
C PRO A 32 3.92 -15.47 -0.08
N ARG A 33 3.69 -14.59 0.91
CA ARG A 33 3.24 -14.99 2.25
C ARG A 33 1.84 -15.61 2.26
N LEU A 34 0.92 -15.08 1.44
CA LEU A 34 -0.38 -15.70 1.21
C LEU A 34 -0.24 -17.10 0.60
N GLY A 35 0.61 -17.24 -0.42
CA GLY A 35 0.93 -18.54 -1.03
C GLY A 35 1.56 -19.53 -0.06
N GLN A 36 2.38 -19.05 0.89
CA GLN A 36 2.97 -19.86 1.96
C GLN A 36 1.91 -20.38 2.94
N LEU A 37 1.01 -19.52 3.41
CA LEU A 37 -0.05 -19.88 4.35
C LEU A 37 -1.01 -20.92 3.75
N THR A 38 -1.33 -20.79 2.46
CA THR A 38 -2.18 -21.72 1.73
C THR A 38 -1.43 -22.93 1.15
N LYS A 39 -0.10 -23.01 1.33
CA LYS A 39 0.80 -24.03 0.72
C LYS A 39 0.68 -24.11 -0.80
N THR A 40 0.35 -23.01 -1.46
CA THR A 40 -0.10 -22.96 -2.86
C THR A 40 0.74 -21.95 -3.67
N TYR A 41 2.08 -22.04 -3.58
CA TYR A 41 3.03 -21.16 -4.28
C TYR A 41 2.92 -21.18 -5.81
N LYS A 42 2.42 -22.29 -6.38
CA LYS A 42 2.29 -22.43 -7.84
C LYS A 42 1.24 -21.49 -8.45
N PHE A 43 0.37 -20.91 -7.62
CA PHE A 43 -0.76 -20.09 -8.05
C PHE A 43 -0.59 -18.61 -7.71
N THR A 44 0.65 -18.13 -7.53
CA THR A 44 0.99 -16.69 -7.39
C THR A 44 0.25 -15.78 -8.39
N PRO A 45 0.17 -16.12 -9.71
CA PRO A 45 -0.52 -15.26 -10.67
C PRO A 45 -2.02 -15.11 -10.41
N ILE A 46 -2.66 -16.11 -9.77
CA ILE A 46 -4.08 -16.04 -9.42
C ILE A 46 -4.29 -15.06 -8.26
N TYR A 47 -3.39 -15.04 -7.28
CA TYR A 47 -3.45 -14.08 -6.18
C TYR A 47 -3.26 -12.64 -6.67
N GLU A 48 -2.30 -12.41 -7.58
CA GLU A 48 -2.09 -11.10 -8.20
C GLU A 48 -3.32 -10.64 -8.99
N ASN A 49 -3.88 -11.51 -9.83
CA ASN A 49 -5.09 -11.18 -10.60
C ASN A 49 -6.30 -10.93 -9.69
N ALA A 50 -6.43 -11.65 -8.58
CA ALA A 50 -7.49 -11.42 -7.60
C ALA A 50 -7.34 -10.05 -6.92
N ILE A 51 -6.11 -9.64 -6.58
CA ILE A 51 -5.82 -8.31 -6.03
C ILE A 51 -6.13 -7.22 -7.04
N ILE A 52 -5.68 -7.37 -8.29
CA ILE A 52 -5.93 -6.39 -9.37
C ILE A 52 -7.44 -6.27 -9.64
N GLY A 53 -8.15 -7.41 -9.71
CA GLY A 53 -9.60 -7.43 -9.88
C GLY A 53 -10.33 -6.76 -8.72
N GLY A 54 -9.95 -7.07 -7.48
CA GLY A 54 -10.50 -6.46 -6.28
C GLY A 54 -10.27 -4.94 -6.22
N ALA A 55 -9.04 -4.49 -6.51
CA ALA A 55 -8.70 -3.07 -6.56
C ALA A 55 -9.47 -2.33 -7.65
N THR A 56 -9.63 -2.94 -8.84
CA THR A 56 -10.41 -2.37 -9.94
C THR A 56 -11.88 -2.23 -9.56
N ILE A 57 -12.48 -3.29 -8.98
CA ILE A 57 -13.87 -3.26 -8.52
C ILE A 57 -14.05 -2.21 -7.41
N ALA A 58 -13.14 -2.14 -6.44
CA ALA A 58 -13.17 -1.14 -5.38
C ALA A 58 -13.04 0.29 -5.92
N ALA A 59 -12.19 0.52 -6.93
CA ALA A 59 -12.07 1.81 -7.59
C ALA A 59 -13.37 2.21 -8.32
N PHE A 60 -14.01 1.29 -9.04
CA PHE A 60 -15.32 1.53 -9.65
C PHE A 60 -16.41 1.82 -8.61
N LEU A 61 -16.44 1.03 -7.53
CA LEU A 61 -17.38 1.24 -6.41
C LEU A 61 -17.17 2.60 -5.73
N SER A 62 -15.93 3.06 -5.61
CA SER A 62 -15.60 4.37 -5.04
C SER A 62 -16.16 5.54 -5.85
N LEU A 63 -16.43 5.36 -7.15
CA LEU A 63 -17.08 6.39 -7.97
C LEU A 63 -18.59 6.46 -7.74
N ILE A 64 -19.18 5.38 -7.25
CA ILE A 64 -20.61 5.30 -6.94
C ILE A 64 -20.81 5.90 -5.55
N ASN A 65 -21.19 7.18 -5.49
CA ASN A 65 -21.41 7.91 -4.23
C ASN A 65 -22.68 7.46 -3.45
N LYS A 66 -23.19 6.26 -3.74
CA LYS A 66 -24.39 5.69 -3.13
C LYS A 66 -23.96 4.52 -2.25
N GLY A 67 -24.26 4.61 -0.96
CA GLY A 67 -24.04 3.51 -0.02
C GLY A 67 -24.77 2.26 -0.53
N ILE A 68 -24.02 1.23 -0.90
CA ILE A 68 -24.59 -0.05 -1.29
C ILE A 68 -24.98 -0.75 -0.01
N ASN A 69 -26.28 -1.00 0.16
CA ASN A 69 -26.77 -1.77 1.29
C ASN A 69 -26.50 -3.26 1.02
N ILE A 70 -25.28 -3.66 1.32
CA ILE A 70 -24.81 -5.04 1.25
C ILE A 70 -25.37 -5.74 2.49
N GLY A 71 -26.07 -6.87 2.29
CA GLY A 71 -26.70 -7.60 3.39
C GLY A 71 -25.73 -7.91 4.52
N THR A 72 -26.23 -7.93 5.76
CA THR A 72 -25.42 -8.02 7.00
C THR A 72 -24.40 -9.16 6.97
N ILE A 73 -24.75 -10.31 6.37
CA ILE A 73 -23.87 -11.48 6.27
C ILE A 73 -22.61 -11.20 5.43
N LEU A 74 -22.73 -10.44 4.35
CA LEU A 74 -21.62 -10.08 3.48
C LEU A 74 -20.72 -9.04 4.15
N VAL A 75 -21.28 -8.10 4.91
CA VAL A 75 -20.50 -7.13 5.69
C VAL A 75 -19.63 -7.83 6.71
N ILE A 76 -20.18 -8.83 7.42
CA ILE A 76 -19.41 -9.66 8.37
C ILE A 76 -18.27 -10.37 7.65
N LEU A 77 -18.53 -10.98 6.49
CA LEU A 77 -17.52 -11.70 5.71
C LEU A 77 -16.39 -10.76 5.22
N ILE A 78 -16.75 -9.57 4.73
CA ILE A 78 -15.79 -8.55 4.29
C ILE A 78 -14.99 -8.02 5.49
N GLY A 79 -15.63 -7.78 6.63
CA GLY A 79 -14.95 -7.37 7.85
C GLY A 79 -13.95 -8.42 8.34
N PHE A 80 -14.30 -9.69 8.25
CA PHE A 80 -13.42 -10.79 8.61
C PHE A 80 -12.19 -10.89 7.69
N THR A 81 -12.39 -10.80 6.37
CA THR A 81 -11.28 -10.81 5.41
C THR A 81 -10.39 -9.58 5.54
N MET A 82 -10.96 -8.41 5.83
CA MET A 82 -10.21 -7.19 6.15
C MET A 82 -9.34 -7.39 7.40
N GLY A 83 -9.88 -8.04 8.43
CA GLY A 83 -9.13 -8.38 9.65
C GLY A 83 -7.93 -9.30 9.36
N ILE A 84 -8.11 -10.33 8.54
CA ILE A 84 -7.02 -11.21 8.10
C ILE A 84 -5.96 -10.41 7.34
N PHE A 85 -6.38 -9.54 6.42
CA PHE A 85 -5.46 -8.70 5.64
C PHE A 85 -4.64 -7.76 6.52
N ILE A 86 -5.29 -7.05 7.47
CA ILE A 86 -4.61 -6.15 8.40
C ILE A 86 -3.66 -6.94 9.33
N GLY A 87 -4.07 -8.13 9.78
CA GLY A 87 -3.21 -9.01 10.59
C GLY A 87 -1.95 -9.45 9.83
N LEU A 88 -2.10 -9.80 8.55
CA LEU A 88 -0.97 -10.15 7.70
C LEU A 88 -0.05 -8.95 7.45
N LEU A 89 -0.62 -7.76 7.19
CA LEU A 89 0.14 -6.52 7.06
C LEU A 89 0.94 -6.21 8.33
N ALA A 90 0.32 -6.32 9.51
CA ALA A 90 0.98 -6.08 10.78
C ALA A 90 2.14 -7.07 11.02
N SER A 91 1.94 -8.35 10.70
CA SER A 91 2.98 -9.37 10.81
C SER A 91 4.14 -9.12 9.84
N ALA A 92 3.84 -8.74 8.59
CA ALA A 92 4.87 -8.41 7.61
C ALA A 92 5.67 -7.16 8.00
N LEU A 93 5.00 -6.14 8.53
CA LEU A 93 5.65 -4.94 9.02
C LEU A 93 6.58 -5.26 10.20
N ALA A 94 6.14 -6.11 11.12
CA ALA A 94 6.97 -6.55 12.25
C ALA A 94 8.23 -7.30 11.79
N GLU A 95 8.12 -8.11 10.74
CA GLU A 95 9.27 -8.80 10.14
C GLU A 95 10.25 -7.81 9.49
N VAL A 96 9.76 -6.86 8.69
CA VAL A 96 10.59 -5.83 8.08
C VAL A 96 11.26 -4.96 9.15
N MET A 97 10.54 -4.59 10.22
CA MET A 97 11.11 -3.83 11.33
C MET A 97 12.26 -4.58 12.03
N ASN A 98 12.18 -5.90 12.15
CA ASN A 98 13.28 -6.70 12.69
C ASN A 98 14.48 -6.78 11.74
N VAL A 99 14.29 -6.59 10.43
CA VAL A 99 15.37 -6.59 9.43
C VAL A 99 16.14 -5.25 9.40
N ILE A 100 15.49 -4.11 9.67
CA ILE A 100 16.15 -2.78 9.62
C ILE A 100 17.44 -2.74 10.47
N PRO A 101 17.45 -3.16 11.76
CA PRO A 101 18.67 -3.17 12.56
C PRO A 101 19.78 -4.05 11.97
N VAL A 102 19.42 -5.19 11.36
CA VAL A 102 20.39 -6.11 10.75
C VAL A 102 21.07 -5.43 9.56
N VAL A 103 20.31 -4.74 8.72
CA VAL A 103 20.83 -3.98 7.57
C VAL A 103 21.77 -2.86 8.05
N VAL A 104 21.35 -2.09 9.06
CA VAL A 104 22.15 -1.00 9.63
C VAL A 104 23.52 -1.49 10.11
N ARG A 105 23.55 -2.61 10.85
CA ARG A 105 24.79 -3.24 11.33
C ARG A 105 25.64 -3.76 10.18
N ARG A 106 25.02 -4.41 9.19
CA ARG A 106 25.71 -5.01 8.04
C ARG A 106 26.43 -3.97 7.18
N PHE A 107 25.83 -2.80 6.98
CA PHE A 107 26.44 -1.71 6.22
C PHE A 107 27.34 -0.80 7.08
N LYS A 108 27.50 -1.08 8.38
CA LYS A 108 28.27 -0.26 9.33
C LYS A 108 27.85 1.22 9.33
N ILE A 109 26.57 1.48 9.11
CA ILE A 109 26.01 2.84 9.05
C ILE A 109 25.44 3.28 10.40
N GLU A 110 25.76 2.59 11.49
CA GLU A 110 25.25 2.85 12.85
C GLU A 110 25.41 4.31 13.27
N GLU A 111 26.58 4.89 13.01
CA GLU A 111 26.89 6.30 13.31
C GLU A 111 26.12 7.28 12.41
N TYR A 112 25.68 6.85 11.23
CA TYR A 112 24.99 7.68 10.24
C TYR A 112 23.46 7.57 10.31
N VAL A 113 22.91 6.59 11.05
CA VAL A 113 21.45 6.41 11.18
C VAL A 113 20.77 7.68 11.65
N LEU A 114 21.37 8.38 12.61
CA LEU A 114 20.82 9.61 13.18
C LEU A 114 20.72 10.72 12.12
N TYR A 115 21.71 10.83 11.23
CA TYR A 115 21.68 11.75 10.09
C TYR A 115 20.61 11.36 9.04
N ILE A 116 20.41 10.07 8.79
CA ILE A 116 19.35 9.57 7.90
C ILE A 116 17.97 9.90 8.49
N VAL A 117 17.79 9.74 9.81
CA VAL A 117 16.54 10.09 10.48
C VAL A 117 16.30 11.61 10.42
N TYR A 118 17.33 12.43 10.63
CA TYR A 118 17.21 13.89 10.49
C TYR A 118 16.83 14.30 9.06
N SER A 119 17.44 13.70 8.03
CA SER A 119 17.09 14.03 6.65
C SER A 119 15.65 13.62 6.30
N LEU A 120 15.16 12.48 6.82
CA LEU A 120 13.77 12.05 6.71
C LEU A 120 12.79 13.02 7.37
N ILE A 121 13.08 13.45 8.61
CA ILE A 121 12.24 14.40 9.35
C ILE A 121 12.21 15.74 8.62
N LEU A 122 13.36 16.24 8.16
CA LEU A 122 13.44 17.47 7.38
C LEU A 122 12.65 17.37 6.07
N GLY A 123 12.79 16.28 5.32
CA GLY A 123 12.01 16.04 4.11
C GLY A 123 10.49 16.06 4.38
N LYS A 124 10.04 15.40 5.47
CA LYS A 124 8.63 15.35 5.85
C LYS A 124 8.08 16.71 6.30
N THR A 125 8.87 17.46 7.09
CA THR A 125 8.48 18.79 7.55
C THR A 125 8.40 19.78 6.40
N ILE A 126 9.40 19.81 5.51
CA ILE A 126 9.39 20.63 4.29
C ILE A 126 8.18 20.26 3.42
N GLY A 127 7.94 18.97 3.19
CA GLY A 127 6.77 18.51 2.43
C GLY A 127 5.44 18.98 3.05
N SER A 128 5.33 18.93 4.39
CA SER A 128 4.16 19.43 5.11
C SER A 128 3.99 20.95 4.98
N PHE A 129 5.08 21.71 5.02
CA PHE A 129 5.03 23.17 4.83
C PHE A 129 4.60 23.53 3.41
N ILE A 130 5.12 22.83 2.40
CA ILE A 130 4.73 23.04 0.99
C ILE A 130 3.24 22.71 0.81
N HIS A 131 2.76 21.60 1.36
CA HIS A 131 1.35 21.23 1.30
C HIS A 131 0.46 22.34 1.87
N TRP A 132 0.83 22.93 3.02
CA TRP A 132 0.01 23.93 3.67
C TRP A 132 0.10 25.33 3.03
N LEU A 133 1.27 25.74 2.52
CA LEU A 133 1.48 27.07 1.95
C LEU A 133 1.12 27.19 0.47
N VAL A 134 1.29 26.12 -0.31
CA VAL A 134 1.17 26.15 -1.79
C VAL A 134 -0.08 25.44 -2.28
N LEU A 135 -0.49 24.37 -1.60
CA LEU A 135 -1.50 23.42 -2.07
C LEU A 135 -2.86 23.58 -1.37
N HIS A 136 -3.16 24.77 -0.82
CA HIS A 136 -4.45 25.03 -0.18
C HIS A 136 -5.63 24.86 -1.16
#